data_AF-A0A3P7M2G4-F1
#
_entry.id   AF-A0A3P7M2G4-F1
#
_cell.length_a   1.000
_cell.length_b   1.000
_cell.length_c   1.000
_cell.angle_alpha   90.00
_cell.angle_beta   90.00
_cell.angle_gamma   90.00
#
_symmetry.space_group_name_H-M   'P 1'
#
loop_
_entity.id
_entity.type
_entity.pdbx_description
1 polymer ?
#
loop_
_entity_poly.entity_id
_entity_poly.type
_entity_poly.pdbx_seq_one_letter_code
_entity_poly.pdbx_strand_id
1 'polypeptide(L)'
;MIARELEDSDDEFSVISKEVSLDLNNLVLSILLENYALNPPTTNDCLVRLFHRVAVRRHLPGACFQLRLFRVFQSIVNDPGISKLEEFQELLKFIKYILRKFFEAFERNRNVAVEALFLKSTKESLEAFNGYGTYDEGSRAVVWTPELDKELGQLFDSYRFEPVPKGEDLADVLQRLLSDSSKTRRQIIMRLIYLTKIDSAKSLRMMTCRSAEDERRGPRRPKHPWTEEEVEHLRTLFEEHSGTPYFLSDLMNTLKCEYEERLKTLEDAGPAEEVPDGGGALADSSIQPFLRSRKEVGQKLMELGLVSDPSQFGKSRRKARTAEEGRTAGEGRRRKPQE
;
A
#
# COMPACT_ATOMS: atom_id res chain seq x y z
N MET A 1 -5.92 -6.65 14.36
CA MET A 1 -7.22 -5.96 14.18
C MET A 1 -6.95 -4.62 13.51
N ILE A 2 -6.18 -3.73 14.14
CA ILE A 2 -5.71 -2.46 13.53
C ILE A 2 -4.85 -2.67 12.26
N ALA A 3 -3.95 -3.65 12.22
CA ALA A 3 -3.08 -3.88 11.05
C ALA A 3 -3.79 -4.35 9.77
N ARG A 4 -4.98 -4.96 9.89
CA ARG A 4 -5.78 -5.40 8.72
C ARG A 4 -6.78 -4.33 8.28
N GLU A 5 -7.25 -3.50 9.21
CA GLU A 5 -7.96 -2.26 8.89
C GLU A 5 -7.02 -1.25 8.21
N LEU A 6 -5.73 -1.26 8.54
CA LEU A 6 -4.72 -0.47 7.83
C LEU A 6 -4.48 -0.99 6.41
N GLU A 7 -4.51 -2.31 6.14
CA GLU A 7 -4.36 -2.84 4.77
C GLU A 7 -5.57 -2.53 3.86
N ASP A 8 -6.81 -2.68 4.35
CA ASP A 8 -8.01 -2.26 3.60
C ASP A 8 -8.11 -0.72 3.49
N SER A 9 -7.64 0.00 4.53
CA SER A 9 -7.47 1.46 4.50
C SER A 9 -6.34 1.87 3.57
N ASP A 10 -5.30 1.07 3.34
CA ASP A 10 -4.14 1.45 2.52
C ASP A 10 -4.51 1.44 1.03
N ASP A 11 -5.45 0.58 0.61
CA ASP A 11 -5.99 0.57 -0.75
C ASP A 11 -7.04 1.67 -0.98
N GLU A 12 -7.94 1.90 -0.03
CA GLU A 12 -8.88 3.03 -0.06
C GLU A 12 -8.13 4.36 0.03
N PHE A 13 -7.14 4.46 0.91
CA PHE A 13 -6.19 5.58 1.00
C PHE A 13 -5.29 5.65 -0.22
N SER A 14 -4.98 4.57 -0.95
CA SER A 14 -4.20 4.60 -2.19
C SER A 14 -5.00 5.18 -3.35
N VAL A 15 -6.29 4.83 -3.46
CA VAL A 15 -7.21 5.42 -4.46
C VAL A 15 -7.52 6.87 -4.09
N ILE A 16 -7.89 7.14 -2.84
CA ILE A 16 -8.12 8.49 -2.33
C ILE A 16 -6.84 9.33 -2.43
N SER A 17 -5.66 8.77 -2.11
CA SER A 17 -4.37 9.47 -2.27
C SER A 17 -4.08 9.76 -3.73
N LYS A 18 -4.41 8.87 -4.67
CA LYS A 18 -4.24 9.14 -6.10
C LYS A 18 -5.22 10.19 -6.62
N GLU A 19 -6.48 10.16 -6.19
CA GLU A 19 -7.51 11.13 -6.58
C GLU A 19 -7.27 12.50 -5.95
N VAL A 20 -7.07 12.56 -4.63
CA VAL A 20 -6.69 13.77 -3.89
C VAL A 20 -5.34 14.32 -4.38
N SER A 21 -4.40 13.44 -4.77
CA SER A 21 -3.14 13.88 -5.40
C SER A 21 -3.41 14.53 -6.75
N LEU A 22 -4.31 14.00 -7.59
CA LEU A 22 -4.60 14.62 -8.88
C LEU A 22 -5.26 16.00 -8.72
N ASP A 23 -6.22 16.13 -7.79
CA ASP A 23 -6.92 17.38 -7.51
C ASP A 23 -5.98 18.45 -6.93
N LEU A 24 -5.18 18.07 -5.93
CA LEU A 24 -4.23 18.97 -5.30
C LEU A 24 -3.11 19.36 -6.28
N ASN A 25 -2.63 18.41 -7.09
CA ASN A 25 -1.64 18.69 -8.13
C ASN A 25 -2.21 19.63 -9.19
N ASN A 26 -3.41 19.41 -9.72
CA ASN A 26 -3.99 20.29 -10.73
C ASN A 26 -4.24 21.71 -10.20
N LEU A 27 -4.67 21.85 -8.95
CA LEU A 27 -4.82 23.15 -8.30
C LEU A 27 -3.48 23.86 -8.15
N VAL A 28 -2.46 23.17 -7.62
CA VAL A 28 -1.10 23.72 -7.43
C VAL A 28 -0.47 24.10 -8.77
N LEU A 29 -0.62 23.26 -9.80
CA LEU A 29 -0.09 23.53 -11.14
C LEU A 29 -0.77 24.74 -11.79
N SER A 30 -2.07 24.91 -11.58
CA SER A 30 -2.80 26.08 -12.07
C SER A 30 -2.31 27.37 -11.42
N ILE A 31 -2.04 27.35 -10.10
CA ILE A 31 -1.48 28.50 -9.36
C ILE A 31 -0.05 28.82 -9.83
N LEU A 32 0.78 27.80 -10.06
CA LEU A 32 2.14 28.02 -10.57
C LEU A 32 2.12 28.60 -11.99
N LEU A 33 1.18 28.14 -12.83
CA LEU A 33 1.03 28.66 -14.19
C LEU A 33 0.47 30.09 -14.21
N GLU A 34 -0.29 30.52 -13.20
CA GLU A 34 -0.75 31.91 -13.08
C GLU A 34 0.42 32.92 -13.02
N ASN A 35 1.54 32.52 -12.42
CA ASN A 35 2.77 33.32 -12.31
C ASN A 35 3.79 33.04 -13.42
N TYR A 36 3.35 32.54 -14.59
CA TYR A 36 4.25 32.13 -15.69
C TYR A 36 5.30 33.18 -16.07
N ALA A 37 4.98 34.48 -15.96
CA ALA A 37 5.88 35.59 -16.33
C ALA A 37 7.02 35.80 -15.32
N LEU A 38 6.80 35.43 -14.05
CA LEU A 38 7.80 35.54 -12.98
C LEU A 38 8.59 34.24 -12.79
N ASN A 39 8.11 33.14 -13.38
CA ASN A 39 8.74 31.84 -13.27
C ASN A 39 10.02 31.78 -14.11
N PRO A 40 11.07 31.09 -13.63
CA PRO A 40 12.20 30.71 -14.47
C PRO A 40 11.73 29.90 -15.68
N PRO A 41 12.41 29.99 -16.83
CA PRO A 41 12.02 29.26 -18.05
C PRO A 41 11.98 27.73 -17.82
N THR A 42 12.92 27.21 -17.02
CA THR A 42 12.97 25.79 -16.63
C THR A 42 11.73 25.32 -15.86
N THR A 43 11.11 26.19 -15.07
CA THR A 43 9.88 25.90 -14.32
C THR A 43 8.70 25.81 -15.27
N ASN A 44 8.56 26.76 -16.20
CA ASN A 44 7.48 26.74 -17.19
C ASN A 44 7.56 25.49 -18.08
N ASP A 45 8.76 25.10 -18.53
CA ASP A 45 8.98 23.85 -19.26
C ASP A 45 8.59 22.61 -18.45
N CYS A 46 8.85 22.62 -17.15
CA CYS A 46 8.48 21.52 -16.26
C CYS A 46 6.95 21.43 -16.11
N LEU A 47 6.27 22.58 -15.93
CA LEU A 47 4.82 22.67 -15.86
C LEU A 47 4.17 22.13 -17.13
N VAL A 48 4.63 22.57 -18.31
CA VAL A 48 4.15 22.07 -19.61
C VAL A 48 4.33 20.56 -19.71
N ARG A 49 5.51 20.03 -19.35
CA ARG A 49 5.78 18.58 -19.38
C ARG A 49 4.88 17.80 -18.42
N LEU A 50 4.55 18.35 -17.26
CA LEU A 50 3.69 17.72 -16.27
C LEU A 50 2.23 17.72 -16.73
N PHE A 51 1.72 18.85 -17.20
CA PHE A 51 0.40 18.97 -17.82
C PHE A 51 0.26 18.04 -19.03
N HIS A 52 1.27 17.99 -19.90
CA HIS A 52 1.30 17.07 -21.04
C HIS A 52 1.29 15.60 -20.59
N ARG A 53 1.99 15.26 -19.50
CA ARG A 53 1.96 13.89 -18.95
C ARG A 53 0.56 13.51 -18.47
N VAL A 54 -0.17 14.43 -17.84
CA VAL A 54 -1.54 14.19 -17.38
C VAL A 54 -2.51 14.12 -18.57
N ALA A 55 -2.59 15.17 -19.38
CA ALA A 55 -3.61 15.26 -20.43
C ALA A 55 -3.35 14.30 -21.60
N VAL A 56 -2.09 14.19 -22.05
CA VAL A 56 -1.75 13.45 -23.27
C VAL A 56 -1.31 12.02 -22.94
N ARG A 57 -0.31 11.83 -22.07
CA ARG A 57 0.22 10.48 -21.80
C ARG A 57 -0.72 9.59 -20.99
N ARG A 58 -1.48 10.16 -20.06
CA ARG A 58 -2.51 9.41 -19.31
C ARG A 58 -3.88 9.43 -20.01
N HIS A 59 -4.00 10.10 -21.15
CA HIS A 59 -5.27 10.27 -21.87
C HIS A 59 -6.39 10.90 -21.01
N LEU A 60 -6.04 11.84 -20.12
CA LEU A 60 -6.97 12.52 -19.22
C LEU A 60 -7.05 14.03 -19.50
N PRO A 61 -7.44 14.46 -20.71
CA PRO A 61 -7.56 15.90 -21.02
C PRO A 61 -8.66 16.57 -20.19
N GLY A 62 -9.68 15.83 -19.73
CA GLY A 62 -10.75 16.37 -18.89
C GLY A 62 -10.28 16.89 -17.54
N ALA A 63 -9.13 16.43 -17.04
CA ALA A 63 -8.51 16.95 -15.82
C ALA A 63 -8.09 18.43 -15.97
N CYS A 64 -7.87 18.88 -17.21
CA CYS A 64 -7.54 20.28 -17.53
C CYS A 64 -8.80 21.13 -17.84
N PHE A 65 -10.00 20.55 -17.81
CA PHE A 65 -11.25 21.29 -18.05
C PHE A 65 -11.67 22.03 -16.79
N GLN A 66 -10.95 23.10 -16.47
CA GLN A 66 -11.18 23.92 -15.29
C GLN A 66 -11.18 25.40 -15.65
N LEU A 67 -12.19 26.13 -15.15
CA LEU A 67 -12.38 27.55 -15.44
C LEU A 67 -11.17 28.39 -15.02
N ARG A 68 -10.58 28.09 -13.86
CA ARG A 68 -9.37 28.79 -13.39
C ARG A 68 -8.21 28.63 -14.37
N LEU A 69 -7.99 27.41 -14.86
CA LEU A 69 -6.94 27.13 -15.83
C LEU A 69 -7.21 27.84 -17.17
N PHE A 70 -8.47 27.90 -17.62
CA PHE A 70 -8.84 28.65 -18.82
C PHE A 70 -8.65 30.16 -18.69
N ARG A 71 -8.84 30.74 -17.49
CA ARG A 71 -8.49 32.15 -17.24
C ARG A 71 -6.99 32.39 -17.39
N VAL A 72 -6.17 31.48 -16.87
CA VAL A 72 -4.71 31.54 -17.04
C VAL A 72 -4.33 31.41 -18.52
N PHE A 73 -4.93 30.47 -19.25
CA PHE A 73 -4.72 30.33 -20.69
C PHE A 73 -5.09 31.60 -21.47
N GLN A 74 -6.22 32.22 -21.11
CA GLN A 74 -6.63 33.49 -21.71
C GLN A 74 -5.61 34.60 -21.45
N SER A 75 -5.08 34.69 -20.23
CA SER A 75 -4.02 35.64 -19.87
C SER A 75 -2.76 35.43 -20.71
N ILE A 76 -2.29 34.18 -20.84
CA ILE A 76 -1.10 33.82 -21.61
C ILE A 76 -1.28 34.12 -23.10
N VAL A 77 -2.42 33.76 -23.68
CA VAL A 77 -2.68 33.94 -25.13
C VAL A 77 -2.84 35.40 -25.50
N ASN A 78 -3.37 36.23 -24.59
CA ASN A 78 -3.56 37.66 -24.83
C ASN A 78 -2.32 38.51 -24.55
N ASP A 79 -1.24 37.93 -24.00
CA ASP A 79 0.00 38.65 -23.77
C ASP A 79 0.79 38.80 -25.10
N PRO A 80 0.98 40.03 -25.61
CA PRO A 80 1.65 40.28 -26.88
C PRO A 80 3.16 39.97 -26.85
N GLY A 81 3.78 39.85 -25.67
CA GLY A 81 5.20 39.54 -25.50
C GLY A 81 5.50 38.04 -25.62
N ILE A 82 4.61 37.20 -25.11
CA ILE A 82 4.82 35.74 -25.02
C ILE A 82 4.79 35.07 -26.37
N SER A 83 3.90 35.51 -27.27
CA SER A 83 3.72 34.86 -28.58
C SER A 83 4.98 34.89 -29.45
N LYS A 84 5.95 35.76 -29.14
CA LYS A 84 7.22 35.91 -29.87
C LYS A 84 8.37 35.12 -29.24
N LEU A 85 8.22 34.65 -28.01
CA LEU A 85 9.26 33.90 -27.30
C LEU A 85 9.16 32.41 -27.68
N GLU A 86 10.30 31.82 -28.06
CA GLU A 86 10.36 30.39 -28.44
C GLU A 86 10.04 29.47 -27.26
N GLU A 87 10.45 29.87 -26.05
CA GLU A 87 10.25 29.13 -24.79
C GLU A 87 8.78 28.85 -24.48
N PHE A 88 7.87 29.71 -24.93
CA PHE A 88 6.44 29.57 -24.66
C PHE A 88 5.66 28.91 -25.81
N GLN A 89 6.33 28.55 -26.92
CA GLN A 89 5.65 27.92 -28.06
C GLN A 89 5.08 26.54 -27.70
N GLU A 90 5.77 25.78 -26.86
CA GLU A 90 5.27 24.49 -26.38
C GLU A 90 4.02 24.66 -25.50
N LEU A 91 4.02 25.67 -24.63
CA LEU A 91 2.87 26.03 -23.79
C LEU A 91 1.68 26.44 -24.65
N LEU A 92 1.88 27.31 -25.65
CA LEU A 92 0.81 27.74 -26.56
C LEU A 92 0.22 26.57 -27.37
N LYS A 93 1.07 25.64 -27.84
CA LYS A 93 0.62 24.40 -28.49
C LYS A 93 -0.21 23.54 -27.53
N PHE A 94 0.21 23.41 -26.28
CA PHE A 94 -0.52 22.67 -25.26
C PHE A 94 -1.88 23.31 -24.95
N ILE A 95 -1.93 24.64 -24.76
CA ILE A 95 -3.17 25.39 -24.56
C ILE A 95 -4.15 25.14 -25.72
N LYS A 96 -3.67 25.27 -26.96
CA LYS A 96 -4.47 25.00 -28.16
C LYS A 96 -5.00 23.57 -28.19
N TYR A 97 -4.19 22.59 -27.79
CA TYR A 97 -4.60 21.19 -27.69
C TYR A 97 -5.74 21.00 -26.68
N ILE A 98 -5.61 21.55 -25.46
CA ILE A 98 -6.63 21.43 -24.42
C ILE A 98 -7.92 22.13 -24.82
N LEU A 99 -7.86 23.34 -25.37
CA LEU A 99 -9.04 24.05 -25.84
C LEU A 99 -9.77 23.28 -26.93
N ARG A 100 -9.04 22.70 -27.89
CA ARG A 100 -9.64 21.82 -28.91
C ARG A 100 -10.35 20.63 -28.27
N LYS A 101 -9.72 19.96 -27.30
CA LYS A 101 -10.34 18.83 -26.58
C LYS A 101 -11.57 19.24 -25.76
N PHE A 102 -11.55 20.42 -25.16
CA PHE A 102 -12.70 20.96 -24.45
C PHE A 102 -13.88 21.22 -25.38
N PHE A 103 -13.66 21.86 -26.53
CA PHE A 103 -14.74 22.10 -27.50
C PHE A 103 -15.25 20.80 -28.15
N GLU A 104 -14.35 19.85 -28.45
CA GLU A 104 -14.76 18.50 -28.88
C GLU A 104 -15.68 17.83 -27.83
N ALA A 105 -15.37 17.96 -26.54
CA ALA A 105 -16.20 17.42 -25.46
C ALA A 105 -17.51 18.19 -25.28
N PHE A 106 -17.47 19.52 -25.40
CA PHE A 106 -18.63 20.39 -25.28
C PHE A 106 -19.67 20.15 -26.39
N GLU A 107 -19.23 19.84 -27.62
CA GLU A 107 -20.11 19.46 -28.71
C GLU A 107 -20.87 18.16 -28.43
N ARG A 108 -20.25 17.21 -27.71
CA ARG A 108 -20.88 15.96 -27.29
C ARG A 108 -21.82 16.16 -26.10
N ASN A 109 -21.38 16.94 -25.11
CA ASN A 109 -22.14 17.23 -23.90
C ASN A 109 -21.91 18.67 -23.42
N ARG A 110 -22.97 19.47 -23.43
CA ARG A 110 -22.93 20.87 -22.97
C ARG A 110 -22.71 21.01 -21.47
N ASN A 111 -23.00 19.98 -20.67
CA ASN A 111 -22.82 20.01 -19.22
C ASN A 111 -21.35 20.13 -18.80
N VAL A 112 -20.41 19.77 -19.70
CA VAL A 112 -18.96 19.92 -19.49
C VAL A 112 -18.58 21.37 -19.16
N ALA A 113 -19.34 22.36 -19.65
CA ALA A 113 -19.13 23.76 -19.29
C ALA A 113 -19.47 24.08 -17.83
N VAL A 114 -20.50 23.44 -17.28
CA VAL A 114 -20.88 23.57 -15.85
C VAL A 114 -19.87 22.80 -14.99
N GLU A 115 -19.49 21.60 -15.42
CA GLU A 115 -18.48 20.78 -14.73
C GLU A 115 -17.11 21.47 -14.68
N ALA A 116 -16.79 22.35 -15.63
CA ALA A 116 -15.56 23.14 -15.62
C ALA A 116 -15.44 24.08 -14.41
N LEU A 117 -16.53 24.33 -13.68
CA LEU A 117 -16.52 25.09 -12.44
C LEU A 117 -15.96 24.29 -11.26
N PHE A 118 -15.95 22.96 -11.36
CA PHE A 118 -15.58 22.06 -10.27
C PHE A 118 -14.27 21.32 -10.58
N LEU A 119 -13.55 20.95 -9.52
CA LEU A 119 -12.43 20.00 -9.62
C LEU A 119 -13.00 18.63 -9.96
N LYS A 120 -12.27 17.89 -10.80
CA LYS A 120 -12.68 16.58 -11.30
C LYS A 120 -11.72 15.52 -10.81
N SER A 121 -12.27 14.48 -10.21
CA SER A 121 -11.56 13.23 -9.96
C SER A 121 -11.04 12.61 -11.27
N THR A 122 -10.20 11.58 -11.15
CA THR A 122 -9.69 10.83 -12.31
C THR A 122 -10.84 10.24 -13.14
N LYS A 123 -11.89 9.74 -12.47
CA LYS A 123 -13.08 9.18 -13.10
C LYS A 123 -13.87 10.24 -13.86
N GLU A 124 -14.22 11.34 -13.20
CA GLU A 124 -14.97 12.44 -13.80
C GLU A 124 -14.20 13.09 -14.96
N SER A 125 -12.88 13.15 -14.87
CA SER A 125 -12.01 13.63 -15.95
C SER A 125 -12.08 12.76 -17.21
N LEU A 126 -12.26 11.46 -17.06
CA LEU A 126 -12.42 10.54 -18.18
C LEU A 126 -13.82 10.67 -18.81
N GLU A 127 -14.84 10.72 -17.97
CA GLU A 127 -16.25 10.87 -18.38
C GLU A 127 -16.50 12.21 -19.08
N ALA A 128 -15.96 13.30 -18.54
CA ALA A 128 -16.08 14.64 -19.12
C ALA A 128 -15.47 14.72 -20.53
N PHE A 129 -14.49 13.87 -20.87
CA PHE A 129 -13.87 13.86 -22.19
C PHE A 129 -14.51 12.86 -23.16
N ASN A 130 -14.71 11.61 -22.72
CA ASN A 130 -15.21 10.52 -23.56
C ASN A 130 -16.74 10.52 -23.70
N GLY A 131 -17.45 11.26 -22.85
CA GLY A 131 -18.90 11.27 -22.75
C GLY A 131 -19.40 10.46 -21.56
N TYR A 132 -20.49 10.93 -20.98
CA TYR A 132 -21.15 10.26 -19.85
C TYR A 132 -21.65 8.87 -20.26
N GLY A 133 -21.45 7.89 -19.39
CA GLY A 133 -21.78 6.48 -19.66
C GLY A 133 -20.67 5.65 -20.34
N THR A 134 -19.58 6.27 -20.82
CA THR A 134 -18.45 5.50 -21.41
C THR A 134 -17.59 4.78 -20.36
N TYR A 135 -17.69 5.16 -19.09
CA TYR A 135 -17.04 4.44 -17.99
C TYR A 135 -17.68 3.07 -17.73
N ASP A 136 -18.99 2.94 -18.00
CA ASP A 136 -19.74 1.68 -17.84
C ASP A 136 -19.53 0.70 -19.01
N GLU A 137 -19.06 1.17 -20.16
CA GLU A 137 -18.75 0.29 -21.30
C GLU A 137 -17.38 -0.40 -21.16
N GLY A 138 -16.43 0.23 -20.45
CA GLY A 138 -15.06 -0.27 -20.29
C GLY A 138 -14.73 -0.88 -18.93
N SER A 139 -15.42 -0.44 -17.87
CA SER A 139 -15.47 -1.18 -16.62
C SER A 139 -16.77 -1.96 -16.65
N ARG A 140 -16.72 -3.30 -16.61
CA ARG A 140 -17.95 -4.08 -16.40
C ARG A 140 -18.56 -3.58 -15.11
N ALA A 141 -19.54 -2.67 -15.19
CA ALA A 141 -20.41 -2.38 -14.09
C ALA A 141 -20.88 -3.75 -13.61
N VAL A 142 -20.58 -4.06 -12.36
CA VAL A 142 -20.79 -5.39 -11.80
C VAL A 142 -22.30 -5.50 -11.61
N VAL A 143 -23.00 -5.85 -12.69
CA VAL A 143 -24.45 -6.00 -12.68
C VAL A 143 -24.73 -7.25 -11.87
N TRP A 144 -25.34 -7.06 -10.71
CA TRP A 144 -25.99 -8.11 -9.93
C TRP A 144 -27.43 -8.20 -10.41
N THR A 145 -27.78 -9.29 -11.06
CA THR A 145 -29.16 -9.57 -11.44
C THR A 145 -29.88 -10.28 -10.28
N PRO A 146 -31.23 -10.20 -10.19
CA PRO A 146 -31.97 -10.89 -9.13
C PRO A 146 -31.78 -12.42 -9.18
N GLU A 147 -31.49 -12.98 -10.37
CA GLU A 147 -31.14 -14.39 -10.54
C GLU A 147 -29.80 -14.72 -9.89
N LEU A 148 -28.77 -13.88 -10.09
CA LEU A 148 -27.45 -14.01 -9.47
C LEU A 148 -27.52 -13.87 -7.94
N ASP A 149 -28.39 -12.99 -7.43
CA ASP A 149 -28.60 -12.85 -5.99
C ASP A 149 -29.23 -14.10 -5.37
N LYS A 150 -30.23 -14.65 -6.06
CA LYS A 150 -30.90 -15.88 -5.66
C LYS A 150 -29.93 -17.06 -5.68
N GLU A 151 -29.13 -17.16 -6.74
CA GLU A 151 -28.07 -18.16 -6.88
C GLU A 151 -27.03 -18.04 -5.76
N LEU A 152 -26.51 -16.83 -5.53
CA LEU A 152 -25.53 -16.57 -4.47
C LEU A 152 -26.07 -16.91 -3.08
N GLY A 153 -27.34 -16.58 -2.80
CA GLY A 153 -28.00 -16.93 -1.56
C GLY A 153 -28.14 -18.45 -1.37
N GLN A 154 -28.53 -19.17 -2.43
CA GLN A 154 -28.65 -20.63 -2.43
C GLN A 154 -27.30 -21.32 -2.22
N LEU A 155 -26.26 -20.87 -2.94
CA LEU A 155 -24.90 -21.37 -2.80
C LEU A 155 -24.35 -21.10 -1.40
N PHE A 156 -24.62 -19.92 -0.83
CA PHE A 156 -24.22 -19.64 0.54
C PHE A 156 -24.89 -20.59 1.54
N ASP A 157 -26.20 -20.79 1.42
CA ASP A 157 -26.95 -21.66 2.32
C ASP A 157 -26.50 -23.14 2.22
N SER A 158 -26.11 -23.60 1.02
CA SER A 158 -25.66 -24.98 0.79
C SER A 158 -24.22 -25.23 1.25
N TYR A 159 -23.31 -24.27 1.06
CA TYR A 159 -21.87 -24.47 1.32
C TYR A 159 -21.40 -23.92 2.67
N ARG A 160 -22.24 -23.18 3.43
CA ARG A 160 -21.83 -22.62 4.74
C ARG A 160 -21.46 -23.66 5.80
N PHE A 161 -21.85 -24.91 5.63
CA PHE A 161 -21.54 -26.01 6.55
C PHE A 161 -20.61 -27.06 5.95
N GLU A 162 -20.23 -26.90 4.69
CA GLU A 162 -19.37 -27.83 3.99
C GLU A 162 -17.90 -27.51 4.29
N PRO A 163 -17.03 -28.52 4.49
CA PRO A 163 -15.61 -28.30 4.71
C PRO A 163 -14.97 -27.69 3.45
N VAL A 164 -14.37 -26.51 3.62
CA VAL A 164 -13.72 -25.77 2.53
C VAL A 164 -12.30 -26.33 2.26
N PRO A 165 -11.85 -26.38 0.99
CA PRO A 165 -10.49 -26.80 0.63
C PRO A 165 -9.37 -26.00 1.31
N LYS A 166 -8.19 -26.62 1.44
CA LYS A 166 -7.04 -26.05 2.17
C LYS A 166 -6.59 -24.72 1.57
N GLY A 167 -6.58 -23.68 2.40
CA GLY A 167 -6.10 -22.33 2.04
C GLY A 167 -7.14 -21.42 1.40
N GLU A 168 -8.34 -21.94 1.11
CA GLU A 168 -9.47 -21.18 0.58
C GLU A 168 -10.45 -20.82 1.70
N ASP A 169 -11.23 -19.76 1.51
CA ASP A 169 -12.40 -19.47 2.34
C ASP A 169 -13.72 -19.66 1.57
N LEU A 170 -14.83 -19.61 2.29
CA LEU A 170 -16.16 -19.80 1.70
C LEU A 170 -16.42 -18.79 0.55
N ALA A 171 -15.82 -17.59 0.56
CA ALA A 171 -15.98 -16.66 -0.57
C ALA A 171 -15.28 -17.17 -1.85
N ASP A 172 -14.13 -17.85 -1.71
CA ASP A 172 -13.38 -18.43 -2.83
C ASP A 172 -14.14 -19.61 -3.45
N VAL A 173 -14.78 -20.43 -2.60
CA VAL A 173 -15.66 -21.53 -3.06
C VAL A 173 -16.87 -20.97 -3.79
N LEU A 174 -17.52 -19.95 -3.23
CA LEU A 174 -18.66 -19.29 -3.88
C LEU A 174 -18.27 -18.62 -5.20
N GLN A 175 -17.06 -18.04 -5.27
CA GLN A 175 -16.53 -17.44 -6.50
C GLN A 175 -16.34 -18.46 -7.62
N ARG A 176 -15.91 -19.68 -7.30
CA ARG A 176 -15.72 -20.76 -8.27
C ARG A 176 -17.05 -21.36 -8.75
N LEU A 177 -18.08 -21.34 -7.91
CA LEU A 177 -19.36 -21.97 -8.18
C LEU A 177 -20.42 -21.03 -8.78
N LEU A 178 -20.20 -19.71 -8.71
CA LEU A 178 -21.10 -18.72 -9.30
C LEU A 178 -21.14 -18.87 -10.83
N SER A 179 -22.34 -18.77 -11.42
CA SER A 179 -22.52 -18.78 -12.88
C SER A 179 -21.74 -17.66 -13.59
N ASP A 180 -21.54 -16.53 -12.92
CA ASP A 180 -20.72 -15.42 -13.41
C ASP A 180 -19.35 -15.36 -12.71
N SER A 181 -18.35 -16.03 -13.30
CA SER A 181 -16.97 -16.05 -12.81
C SER A 181 -16.24 -14.71 -12.93
N SER A 182 -16.85 -13.68 -13.55
CA SER A 182 -16.30 -12.32 -13.57
C SER A 182 -16.40 -11.60 -12.23
N LYS A 183 -17.21 -12.14 -11.29
CA LYS A 183 -17.39 -11.58 -9.96
C LYS A 183 -16.17 -11.85 -9.08
N THR A 184 -15.69 -10.79 -8.44
CA THR A 184 -14.54 -10.88 -7.52
C THR A 184 -14.97 -11.29 -6.12
N ARG A 185 -14.06 -11.92 -5.38
CA ARG A 185 -14.23 -12.26 -3.96
C ARG A 185 -14.82 -11.12 -3.12
N ARG A 186 -14.34 -9.88 -3.33
CA ARG A 186 -14.84 -8.69 -2.63
C ARG A 186 -16.31 -8.40 -2.96
N GLN A 187 -16.68 -8.48 -4.24
CA GLN A 187 -18.04 -8.23 -4.70
C GLN A 187 -19.01 -9.26 -4.11
N ILE A 188 -18.61 -10.53 -4.07
CA ILE A 188 -19.39 -11.61 -3.47
C ILE A 188 -19.62 -11.35 -1.97
N ILE A 189 -18.56 -11.01 -1.22
CA ILE A 189 -18.66 -10.71 0.21
C ILE A 189 -19.58 -9.50 0.46
N MET A 190 -19.40 -8.41 -0.28
CA MET A 190 -20.26 -7.23 -0.16
C MET A 190 -21.71 -7.53 -0.52
N ARG A 191 -21.96 -8.39 -1.52
CA ARG A 191 -23.30 -8.79 -1.90
C ARG A 191 -23.96 -9.69 -0.84
N LEU A 192 -23.22 -10.58 -0.20
CA LEU A 192 -23.72 -11.39 0.92
C LEU A 192 -24.12 -10.54 2.14
N ILE A 193 -23.38 -9.46 2.40
CA ILE A 193 -23.75 -8.47 3.43
C ILE A 193 -25.01 -7.72 3.03
N TYR A 194 -25.12 -7.29 1.77
CA TYR A 194 -26.32 -6.63 1.25
C TYR A 194 -27.57 -7.53 1.33
N LEU A 195 -27.41 -8.82 1.04
CA LEU A 195 -28.47 -9.83 1.19
C LEU A 195 -28.71 -10.23 2.66
N THR A 196 -28.04 -9.59 3.62
CA THR A 196 -28.14 -9.84 5.07
C THR A 196 -27.87 -11.29 5.48
N LYS A 197 -27.15 -12.05 4.64
CA LYS A 197 -26.73 -13.42 4.93
C LYS A 197 -25.59 -13.44 5.96
N ILE A 198 -24.81 -12.35 6.01
CA ILE A 198 -23.62 -12.22 6.85
C ILE A 198 -23.49 -10.77 7.32
N ASP A 199 -23.14 -10.55 8.58
CA ASP A 199 -22.97 -9.20 9.14
C ASP A 199 -21.62 -8.56 8.78
N SER A 200 -20.60 -9.39 8.49
CA SER A 200 -19.26 -8.91 8.14
C SER A 200 -18.42 -9.96 7.41
N ALA A 201 -17.41 -9.51 6.66
CA ALA A 201 -16.41 -10.40 6.04
C ALA A 201 -15.70 -11.32 7.06
N LYS A 202 -15.60 -10.89 8.32
CA LYS A 202 -15.04 -11.69 9.43
C LYS A 202 -15.96 -12.83 9.83
N SER A 203 -17.28 -12.58 9.85
CA SER A 203 -18.28 -13.60 10.14
C SER A 203 -18.23 -14.74 9.10
N LEU A 204 -18.07 -14.40 7.82
CA LEU A 204 -17.86 -15.39 6.76
C LEU A 204 -16.65 -16.30 7.03
N ARG A 205 -15.50 -15.72 7.40
CA ARG A 205 -14.28 -16.47 7.71
C ARG A 205 -14.39 -17.33 8.96
N MET A 206 -15.19 -16.91 9.94
CA MET A 206 -15.45 -17.68 11.16
C MET A 206 -16.45 -18.81 10.91
N MET A 207 -17.38 -18.62 9.98
CA MET A 207 -18.36 -19.63 9.55
C MET A 207 -17.75 -20.68 8.60
N THR A 208 -16.64 -20.37 7.92
CA THR A 208 -15.94 -21.34 7.07
C THR A 208 -15.53 -22.58 7.86
N CYS A 209 -16.22 -23.70 7.63
CA CYS A 209 -15.89 -25.00 8.19
C CYS A 209 -14.55 -25.50 7.60
N ARG A 210 -13.61 -25.87 8.47
CA ARG A 210 -12.32 -26.48 8.07
C ARG A 210 -12.38 -27.98 8.33
N SER A 211 -11.72 -28.76 7.49
CA SER A 211 -11.61 -30.20 7.70
C SER A 211 -10.87 -30.52 9.02
N ALA A 212 -11.26 -31.59 9.70
CA ALA A 212 -10.68 -32.04 10.98
C ALA A 212 -9.18 -32.39 10.89
N GLU A 213 -8.64 -32.64 9.69
CA GLU A 213 -7.21 -32.80 9.45
C GLU A 213 -6.42 -31.49 9.56
N ASP A 214 -7.06 -30.34 9.32
CA ASP A 214 -6.42 -29.02 9.30
C ASP A 214 -6.42 -28.34 10.68
N GLU A 215 -7.36 -28.68 11.58
CA GLU A 215 -7.30 -28.23 12.98
C GLU A 215 -6.05 -28.74 13.71
N ARG A 216 -5.48 -29.86 13.23
CA ARG A 216 -4.24 -30.42 13.78
C ARG A 216 -2.99 -29.65 13.35
N ARG A 217 -3.07 -28.72 12.38
CA ARG A 217 -1.90 -27.98 11.85
C ARG A 217 -2.18 -26.50 11.54
N GLY A 218 -2.66 -25.75 12.55
CA GLY A 218 -2.38 -24.30 12.74
C GLY A 218 -3.52 -23.30 12.46
N PRO A 219 -3.55 -22.11 13.12
CA PRO A 219 -2.39 -21.39 13.66
C PRO A 219 -2.57 -20.81 15.08
N ARG A 220 -1.82 -21.35 16.06
CA ARG A 220 -1.16 -20.59 17.13
C ARG A 220 0.13 -21.34 17.40
N ARG A 221 1.30 -20.72 17.20
CA ARG A 221 2.53 -21.26 17.79
C ARG A 221 2.25 -21.40 19.29
N PRO A 222 2.53 -22.56 19.92
CA PRO A 222 2.44 -22.66 21.37
C PRO A 222 3.26 -21.51 21.97
N LYS A 223 2.66 -20.74 22.88
CA LYS A 223 3.44 -19.76 23.65
C LYS A 223 4.45 -20.58 24.45
N HIS A 224 5.71 -20.62 24.02
CA HIS A 224 6.75 -21.27 24.82
C HIS A 224 6.79 -20.58 26.18
N PRO A 225 6.67 -21.31 27.30
CA PRO A 225 6.86 -20.73 28.63
C PRO A 225 8.28 -20.16 28.73
N TRP A 226 8.45 -19.12 29.55
CA TRP A 226 9.77 -18.58 29.85
C TRP A 226 10.52 -19.59 30.71
N THR A 227 11.70 -20.03 30.26
CA THR A 227 12.57 -20.84 31.12
C THR A 227 13.28 -19.95 32.13
N GLU A 228 13.75 -20.54 33.24
CA GLU A 228 14.47 -19.81 34.28
C GLU A 228 15.78 -19.20 33.74
N GLU A 229 16.49 -19.95 32.88
CA GLU A 229 17.69 -19.49 32.16
C GLU A 229 17.41 -18.29 31.24
N GLU A 230 16.30 -18.28 30.51
CA GLU A 230 15.88 -17.14 29.67
C GLU A 230 15.59 -15.89 30.52
N VAL A 231 15.02 -16.08 31.72
CA VAL A 231 14.69 -14.99 32.64
C VAL A 231 15.95 -14.41 33.29
N GLU A 232 16.89 -15.25 33.68
CA GLU A 232 18.20 -14.82 34.21
C GLU A 232 19.01 -14.08 33.14
N HIS A 233 19.04 -14.61 31.91
CA HIS A 233 19.69 -13.94 30.78
C HIS A 233 19.04 -12.59 30.45
N LEU A 234 17.72 -12.46 30.59
CA LEU A 234 17.07 -11.16 30.46
C LEU A 234 17.44 -10.19 31.59
N ARG A 235 17.68 -10.68 32.81
CA ARG A 235 18.12 -9.83 33.94
C ARG A 235 19.53 -9.30 33.74
N THR A 236 20.47 -10.16 33.29
CA THR A 236 21.84 -9.73 32.99
C THR A 236 21.86 -8.71 31.86
N LEU A 237 21.16 -8.98 30.75
CA LEU A 237 21.05 -8.03 29.64
C LEU A 237 20.36 -6.72 30.05
N PHE A 238 19.40 -6.77 30.99
CA PHE A 238 18.78 -5.59 31.53
C PHE A 238 19.76 -4.74 32.33
N GLU A 239 20.57 -5.34 33.20
CA GLU A 239 21.61 -4.64 33.98
C GLU A 239 22.67 -4.01 33.06
N GLU A 240 23.16 -4.76 32.07
CA GLU A 240 24.17 -4.31 31.11
C GLU A 240 23.74 -3.10 30.28
N HIS A 241 22.45 -3.04 29.90
CA HIS A 241 21.90 -1.98 29.06
C HIS A 241 21.09 -0.95 29.85
N SER A 242 21.03 -1.08 31.19
CA SER A 242 20.33 -0.14 32.06
C SER A 242 21.00 1.23 32.00
N GLY A 243 20.22 2.28 31.72
CA GLY A 243 20.71 3.64 31.60
C GLY A 243 21.01 4.12 30.17
N THR A 244 20.89 3.27 29.14
CA THR A 244 20.95 3.76 27.75
C THR A 244 19.59 4.34 27.32
N PRO A 245 19.56 5.45 26.56
CA PRO A 245 18.31 6.02 26.05
C PRO A 245 17.61 5.14 24.99
N TYR A 246 18.23 4.02 24.60
CA TYR A 246 17.74 3.07 23.60
C TYR A 246 17.69 1.64 24.16
N PHE A 247 17.58 1.46 25.48
CA PHE A 247 17.84 0.18 26.14
C PHE A 247 17.12 -1.02 25.50
N LEU A 248 15.81 -0.92 25.23
CA LEU A 248 15.06 -2.05 24.67
C LEU A 248 15.45 -2.29 23.21
N SER A 249 15.97 -1.28 22.52
CA SER A 249 16.55 -1.46 21.19
C SER A 249 17.88 -2.20 21.25
N ASP A 250 18.74 -1.83 22.20
CA ASP A 250 20.08 -2.42 22.35
C ASP A 250 19.96 -3.87 22.83
N LEU A 251 19.15 -4.13 23.87
CA LEU A 251 18.85 -5.47 24.38
C LEU A 251 18.30 -6.40 23.28
N MET A 252 17.38 -5.91 22.45
CA MET A 252 16.83 -6.71 21.34
C MET A 252 17.85 -6.97 20.23
N ASN A 253 18.83 -6.06 20.04
CA ASN A 253 19.91 -6.29 19.08
C ASN A 253 20.88 -7.35 19.61
N THR A 254 21.21 -7.33 20.90
CA THR A 254 22.07 -8.33 21.54
C THR A 254 21.43 -9.72 21.44
N LEU A 255 20.15 -9.86 21.81
CA LEU A 255 19.38 -11.11 21.64
C LEU A 255 19.33 -11.58 20.19
N LYS A 256 19.29 -10.65 19.24
CA LYS A 256 19.27 -10.98 17.82
C LYS A 256 20.64 -11.46 17.34
N CYS A 257 21.74 -10.83 17.76
CA CYS A 257 23.09 -11.27 17.45
C CYS A 257 23.36 -12.67 18.01
N GLU A 258 23.02 -12.91 19.28
CA GLU A 258 23.16 -14.23 19.92
C GLU A 258 22.34 -15.31 19.21
N TYR A 259 21.14 -14.96 18.76
CA TYR A 259 20.30 -15.86 17.96
C TYR A 259 20.94 -16.20 16.60
N GLU A 260 21.48 -15.20 15.90
CA GLU A 260 22.18 -15.38 14.61
C GLU A 260 23.47 -16.21 14.77
N GLU A 261 24.20 -16.03 15.88
CA GLU A 261 25.37 -16.85 16.22
C GLU A 261 24.99 -18.30 16.52
N ARG A 262 23.94 -18.53 17.31
CA ARG A 262 23.42 -19.88 17.59
C ARG A 262 22.96 -20.60 16.33
N LEU A 263 22.30 -19.88 15.41
CA LEU A 263 21.94 -20.42 14.10
C LEU A 263 23.17 -20.83 13.28
N LYS A 264 24.19 -19.97 13.19
CA LYS A 264 25.43 -20.28 12.48
C LYS A 264 26.16 -21.49 13.08
N THR A 265 26.23 -21.58 14.41
CA THR A 265 26.86 -22.75 15.05
C THR A 265 26.11 -24.07 14.77
N LEU A 266 24.79 -24.02 14.56
CA LEU A 266 24.00 -25.19 14.18
C LEU A 266 24.13 -25.53 12.70
N GLU A 267 24.28 -24.53 11.83
CA GLU A 267 24.59 -24.72 10.41
C GLU A 267 26.01 -25.31 10.21
N ASP A 268 26.98 -24.82 10.99
CA ASP A 268 28.39 -25.27 10.96
C ASP A 268 28.60 -26.65 11.62
N ALA A 269 27.73 -27.07 12.55
CA ALA A 269 27.81 -28.36 13.23
C ALA A 269 27.49 -29.57 12.32
N GLY A 270 26.94 -29.35 11.12
CA GLY A 270 26.59 -30.42 10.18
C GLY A 270 25.50 -31.39 10.71
N PRO A 271 24.94 -32.28 9.86
CA PRO A 271 24.04 -33.32 10.35
C PRO A 271 24.82 -34.28 11.23
N ALA A 272 24.41 -34.40 12.49
CA ALA A 272 24.94 -35.39 13.43
C ALA A 272 24.97 -36.78 12.77
N GLU A 273 26.09 -37.49 12.96
CA GLU A 273 26.33 -38.83 12.43
C GLU A 273 25.11 -39.75 12.56
N GLU A 274 24.87 -40.53 11.49
CA GLU A 274 24.01 -41.69 11.52
C GLU A 274 24.53 -42.67 12.58
N VAL A 275 23.90 -42.69 13.76
CA VAL A 275 23.98 -43.85 14.64
C VAL A 275 22.89 -44.83 14.18
N PRO A 276 23.26 -46.05 13.74
CA PRO A 276 22.29 -47.05 13.35
C PRO A 276 21.71 -47.73 14.59
N ASP A 277 20.41 -47.95 14.50
CA ASP A 277 19.62 -48.96 15.21
C ASP A 277 18.92 -48.59 16.54
N GLY A 278 17.62 -48.87 16.54
CA GLY A 278 16.85 -49.23 17.74
C GLY A 278 16.53 -48.16 18.79
N GLY A 279 15.46 -47.39 18.58
CA GLY A 279 14.71 -46.74 19.67
C GLY A 279 14.43 -45.27 19.43
N GLY A 280 13.18 -44.94 19.11
CA GLY A 280 12.72 -43.56 18.95
C GLY A 280 12.82 -42.78 20.25
N ALA A 281 13.95 -42.12 20.49
CA ALA A 281 13.99 -40.91 21.29
C ALA A 281 13.47 -39.79 20.38
N LEU A 282 12.24 -39.34 20.65
CA LEU A 282 11.69 -38.10 20.13
C LEU A 282 12.78 -37.03 20.24
N ALA A 283 13.32 -36.59 19.09
CA ALA A 283 14.19 -35.43 19.05
C ALA A 283 13.41 -34.30 19.75
N ASP A 284 13.91 -33.89 20.91
CA ASP A 284 13.25 -32.96 21.79
C ASP A 284 13.06 -31.64 21.03
N SER A 285 11.83 -31.39 20.56
CA SER A 285 11.43 -30.20 19.80
C SER A 285 11.62 -28.89 20.57
N SER A 286 12.16 -28.97 21.79
CA SER A 286 12.56 -27.89 22.69
C SER A 286 13.84 -27.15 22.26
N ILE A 287 14.64 -27.70 21.34
CA ILE A 287 15.97 -27.16 20.98
C ILE A 287 15.97 -26.62 19.53
N GLN A 288 14.95 -25.87 19.14
CA GLN A 288 15.10 -24.95 18.02
C GLN A 288 15.34 -23.56 18.60
N PRO A 289 16.46 -22.89 18.28
CA PRO A 289 16.60 -21.49 18.68
C PRO A 289 15.43 -20.73 18.08
N PHE A 290 14.74 -19.94 18.90
CA PHE A 290 13.70 -19.02 18.44
C PHE A 290 13.94 -17.65 19.07
N LEU A 291 13.70 -16.60 18.31
CA LEU A 291 13.82 -15.22 18.79
C LEU A 291 12.45 -14.73 19.29
N ARG A 292 12.36 -14.35 20.57
CA ARG A 292 11.16 -13.72 21.15
C ARG A 292 10.91 -12.35 20.51
N SER A 293 9.66 -11.98 20.36
CA SER A 293 9.31 -10.66 19.81
C SER A 293 9.60 -9.53 20.81
N ARG A 294 9.87 -8.33 20.30
CA ARG A 294 10.06 -7.11 21.11
C ARG A 294 8.93 -6.88 22.13
N LYS A 295 7.70 -7.24 21.75
CA LYS A 295 6.51 -7.09 22.61
C LYS A 295 6.51 -8.11 23.75
N GLU A 296 6.89 -9.35 23.49
CA GLU A 296 6.97 -10.41 24.52
C GLU A 296 8.07 -10.13 25.53
N VAL A 297 9.25 -9.68 25.06
CA VAL A 297 10.36 -9.29 25.93
C VAL A 297 9.98 -8.07 26.78
N GLY A 298 9.39 -7.04 26.18
CA GLY A 298 8.90 -5.87 26.92
C GLY A 298 7.84 -6.22 27.97
N GLN A 299 6.92 -7.13 27.64
CA GLN A 299 5.93 -7.62 28.60
C GLN A 299 6.60 -8.36 29.77
N LYS A 300 7.59 -9.21 29.49
CA LYS A 300 8.29 -9.96 30.54
C LYS A 300 9.10 -9.06 31.47
N LEU A 301 9.74 -8.02 30.94
CA LEU A 301 10.48 -7.04 31.76
C LEU A 301 9.57 -6.28 32.73
N MET A 302 8.32 -6.00 32.34
CA MET A 302 7.31 -5.43 33.25
C MET A 302 6.82 -6.44 34.28
N GLU A 303 6.57 -7.70 33.87
CA GLU A 303 6.18 -8.78 34.79
C GLU A 303 7.26 -9.07 35.85
N LEU A 304 8.54 -8.91 35.49
CA LEU A 304 9.68 -9.08 36.39
C LEU A 304 9.93 -7.86 37.30
N GLY A 305 9.17 -6.77 37.14
CA GLY A 305 9.31 -5.54 37.94
C GLY A 305 10.57 -4.73 37.62
N LEU A 306 11.30 -5.08 36.55
CA LEU A 306 12.52 -4.40 36.11
C LEU A 306 12.20 -3.04 35.45
N VAL A 307 10.99 -2.92 34.87
CA VAL A 307 10.50 -1.72 34.20
C VAL A 307 9.11 -1.39 34.73
N SER A 308 8.92 -0.19 35.27
CA SER A 308 7.64 0.20 35.88
C SER A 308 6.63 0.74 34.87
N ASP A 309 7.09 1.32 33.76
CA ASP A 309 6.23 1.97 32.76
C ASP A 309 6.81 1.79 31.34
N PRO A 310 5.99 1.51 30.30
CA PRO A 310 6.47 1.41 28.94
C PRO A 310 7.20 2.65 28.40
N SER A 311 7.03 3.81 29.02
CA SER A 311 7.76 5.04 28.69
C SER A 311 9.27 4.94 29.01
N GLN A 312 9.66 4.05 29.92
CA GLN A 312 11.04 3.83 30.30
C GLN A 312 11.83 3.04 29.24
N PHE A 313 11.15 2.34 28.30
CA PHE A 313 11.75 1.52 27.21
C PHE A 313 12.70 2.26 26.25
N GLY A 314 12.90 3.57 26.45
CA GLY A 314 13.77 4.41 25.65
C GLY A 314 13.19 4.71 24.27
N LYS A 315 13.91 5.50 23.49
CA LYS A 315 13.55 5.78 22.09
C LYS A 315 13.86 4.54 21.24
N SER A 316 13.13 4.34 20.14
CA SER A 316 13.47 3.32 19.14
C SER A 316 14.40 3.92 18.10
N ARG A 317 15.53 3.26 17.83
CA ARG A 317 16.42 3.65 16.73
C ARG A 317 15.71 3.30 15.42
N ARG A 318 14.99 4.27 14.83
CA ARG A 318 14.52 4.12 13.45
C ARG A 318 15.76 4.01 12.57
N LYS A 319 16.01 2.81 12.01
CA LYS A 319 17.02 2.63 10.97
C LYS A 319 16.65 3.58 9.83
N ALA A 320 17.35 4.71 9.70
CA ALA A 320 17.39 5.42 8.44
C ALA A 320 17.90 4.42 7.41
N ARG A 321 17.17 4.21 6.33
CA ARG A 321 17.65 3.42 5.20
C ARG A 321 19.00 4.01 4.79
N THR A 322 20.08 3.27 5.04
CA THR A 322 21.41 3.53 4.50
C THR A 322 21.33 3.44 2.99
N ALA A 323 21.09 4.58 2.35
CA ALA A 323 21.31 4.78 0.92
C ALA A 323 22.74 5.28 0.75
N GLU A 324 23.72 4.47 1.13
CA GLU A 324 25.13 4.79 0.91
C GLU A 324 25.95 3.50 0.94
N GLU A 325 25.87 2.76 -0.15
CA GLU A 325 26.89 1.80 -0.58
C GLU A 325 26.57 1.47 -2.05
N GLY A 326 27.37 2.02 -2.97
CA GLY A 326 27.20 1.80 -4.40
C GLY A 326 27.26 3.04 -5.30
N ARG A 327 28.11 4.03 -5.01
CA ARG A 327 28.66 4.90 -6.05
C ARG A 327 30.17 4.97 -5.88
N THR A 328 30.83 4.05 -6.58
CA THR A 328 32.27 4.06 -6.80
C THR A 328 32.71 5.43 -7.31
N ALA A 329 33.72 5.98 -6.65
CA ALA A 329 34.34 7.25 -6.95
C ALA A 329 35.00 7.20 -8.34
N GLY A 330 34.50 8.00 -9.27
CA GLY A 330 35.25 8.39 -10.47
C GLY A 330 36.26 9.47 -10.10
N GLU A 331 37.54 9.11 -10.10
CA GLU A 331 38.66 10.05 -9.99
C GLU A 331 38.59 11.12 -11.09
N GLY A 332 38.37 12.37 -10.68
CA GLY A 332 38.31 13.53 -11.56
C GLY A 332 39.20 14.66 -11.07
N ARG A 333 40.42 14.70 -11.60
CA ARG A 333 41.31 15.87 -11.76
C ARG A 333 41.73 16.65 -10.50
N ARG A 334 42.97 16.41 -10.07
CA ARG A 334 43.91 17.49 -9.70
C ARG A 334 44.96 17.62 -10.80
N ARG A 335 45.00 18.76 -11.50
CA ARG A 335 46.21 19.26 -12.15
C ARG A 335 46.66 20.51 -11.40
N LYS A 336 47.93 20.48 -11.02
CA LYS A 336 48.66 21.48 -10.23
C LYS A 336 48.76 22.82 -10.98
N PRO A 337 48.96 23.93 -10.25
CA PRO A 337 49.41 25.18 -10.85
C PRO A 337 50.90 25.07 -11.19
N GLN A 338 51.27 25.59 -12.36
CA GLN A 338 52.65 25.98 -12.67
C GLN A 338 52.65 27.43 -13.16
N GLU A 339 53.77 28.06 -12.86
CA GLU A 339 54.17 29.47 -13.02
C GLU A 339 53.91 30.08 -14.40
#